data_AF-A0A964U1R1-F1
#
_entry.id   AF-A0A964U1R1-F1
#
_cell.length_a   1.000
_cell.length_b   1.000
_cell.length_c   1.000
_cell.angle_alpha   90.00
_cell.angle_beta   90.00
_cell.angle_gamma   90.00
#
_symmetry.space_group_name_H-M   'P 1'
#
loop_
_entity.id
_entity.type
_entity.pdbx_description
1 polymer ?
#
loop_
_entity_poly.entity_id
_entity_poly.type
_entity_poly.pdbx_seq_one_letter_code
_entity_poly.pdbx_strand_id
1 'polypeptide(L)'
;LLNAAAAAGSLVLMFAYLGGAGSWTLILLTVLALFIGYHLIMGIGGADMPVVVSMLNSYSGWAAAAIGFSLGNDLLIVVGALVGSSGAILSYIMCKAMNRSFISVILGGFGGAQGEQMAVEGEQVAIDAGGVATALNEADSVVIVPGYGMAVAQAQQTVAELTRKLRASGKEVRFAIHPVAGRLPGHMNVLLAEAKVPYDIVLEMEEINDDFPDTDVVIVIGSNDIVNPAAQDDPNSPIAGMPVLEVWKAKQVFVSKRGQGTGYSGIENPLFYKDNTRMFYGDAKASFDGLLPLID
;
A
#
# COMPACT_ATOMS: atom_id res chain seq x y z
N LEU A 1 -7.90 -27.63 0.48
CA LEU A 1 -8.35 -28.92 1.05
C LEU A 1 -7.95 -29.09 2.52
N LEU A 2 -6.66 -28.96 2.88
CA LEU A 2 -6.21 -29.08 4.29
C LEU A 2 -6.93 -28.13 5.26
N ASN A 3 -7.04 -26.84 4.91
CA ASN A 3 -7.76 -25.86 5.72
C ASN A 3 -9.25 -26.23 5.92
N ALA A 4 -9.92 -26.73 4.88
CA ALA A 4 -11.32 -27.14 4.95
C ALA A 4 -11.52 -28.37 5.84
N ALA A 5 -10.62 -29.36 5.73
CA ALA A 5 -10.63 -30.54 6.58
C ALA A 5 -10.37 -30.18 8.06
N ALA A 6 -9.42 -29.28 8.32
CA ALA A 6 -9.15 -28.79 9.67
C ALA A 6 -10.36 -28.02 10.24
N ALA A 7 -11.02 -27.17 9.45
CA ALA A 7 -12.22 -26.45 9.87
C ALA A 7 -13.39 -27.39 10.19
N ALA A 8 -13.63 -28.40 9.33
CA ALA A 8 -14.63 -29.43 9.60
C ALA A 8 -14.31 -30.24 10.86
N GLY A 9 -13.03 -30.59 11.06
CA GLY A 9 -12.54 -31.23 12.28
C GLY A 9 -12.80 -30.40 13.53
N SER A 10 -12.53 -29.08 13.48
CA SER A 10 -12.83 -28.15 14.58
C SER A 10 -14.32 -28.11 14.92
N LEU A 11 -15.21 -28.12 13.93
CA LEU A 11 -16.66 -28.17 14.16
C LEU A 11 -17.09 -29.48 14.83
N VAL A 12 -16.57 -30.62 14.37
CA VAL A 12 -16.85 -31.93 14.99
C VAL A 12 -16.38 -31.96 16.45
N LEU A 13 -15.17 -31.47 16.73
CA LEU A 13 -14.64 -31.38 18.10
C LEU A 13 -15.46 -30.45 18.98
N MET A 14 -15.97 -29.34 18.44
CA MET A 14 -16.88 -28.44 19.16
C MET A 14 -18.16 -29.15 19.57
N PHE A 15 -18.82 -29.88 18.66
CA PHE A 15 -20.02 -30.65 19.00
C PHE A 15 -19.73 -31.78 19.98
N ALA A 16 -18.59 -32.46 19.84
CA ALA A 16 -18.17 -33.49 20.79
C ALA A 16 -17.93 -32.91 22.20
N TYR A 17 -17.32 -31.73 22.31
CA TYR A 17 -17.15 -31.02 23.57
C TYR A 17 -18.49 -30.69 24.22
N LEU A 18 -19.41 -30.08 23.46
CA LEU A 18 -20.76 -29.77 23.93
C LEU A 18 -21.56 -31.03 24.32
N GLY A 19 -21.26 -32.17 23.69
CA GLY A 19 -21.80 -33.49 24.03
C GLY A 19 -21.13 -34.19 25.23
N GLY A 20 -20.17 -33.55 25.90
CA GLY A 20 -19.54 -34.07 27.12
C GLY A 20 -18.28 -34.93 26.91
N ALA A 21 -17.67 -34.91 25.71
CA ALA A 21 -16.49 -35.73 25.40
C ALA A 21 -15.23 -35.39 26.23
N GLY A 22 -15.22 -34.29 26.98
CA GLY A 22 -14.14 -33.90 27.90
C GLY A 22 -13.15 -32.87 27.31
N SER A 23 -12.23 -32.39 28.15
CA SER A 23 -11.36 -31.23 27.86
C SER A 23 -10.31 -31.45 26.76
N TRP A 24 -9.98 -32.70 26.40
CA TRP A 24 -9.05 -33.00 25.31
C TRP A 24 -9.54 -32.47 23.95
N THR A 25 -10.87 -32.37 23.76
CA THR A 25 -11.47 -31.80 22.55
C THR A 25 -11.10 -30.34 22.37
N LEU A 26 -11.01 -29.55 23.45
CA LEU A 26 -10.57 -28.15 23.40
C LEU A 26 -9.08 -28.04 23.03
N ILE A 27 -8.25 -28.95 23.53
CA ILE A 27 -6.82 -28.98 23.20
C ILE A 27 -6.64 -29.25 21.71
N LEU A 28 -7.31 -30.26 21.16
CA LEU A 28 -7.24 -30.56 19.73
C LEU A 28 -7.84 -29.45 18.87
N LEU A 29 -8.95 -28.84 19.29
CA LEU A 29 -9.54 -27.68 18.61
C LEU A 29 -8.54 -26.53 18.56
N THR A 30 -7.83 -26.26 19.66
CA THR A 30 -6.77 -25.25 19.72
C THR A 30 -5.64 -25.57 18.72
N VAL A 31 -5.18 -26.82 18.67
CA VAL A 31 -4.14 -27.24 17.72
C VAL A 31 -4.60 -27.06 16.27
N LEU A 32 -5.85 -27.42 15.94
CA LEU A 32 -6.42 -27.22 14.60
C LEU A 32 -6.54 -25.73 14.25
N ALA A 33 -6.98 -24.89 15.20
CA ALA A 33 -7.07 -23.45 15.00
C ALA A 33 -5.69 -22.82 14.72
N LEU A 34 -4.66 -23.22 15.46
CA LEU A 34 -3.27 -22.79 15.22
C LEU A 34 -2.77 -23.24 13.85
N PHE A 35 -3.07 -24.49 13.46
CA PHE A 35 -2.72 -25.00 12.13
C PHE A 35 -3.41 -24.22 11.02
N ILE A 36 -4.71 -23.95 11.13
CA ILE A 36 -5.47 -23.13 10.16
C ILE A 36 -4.85 -21.75 10.04
N GLY A 37 -4.54 -21.09 11.17
CA GLY A 37 -3.92 -19.77 11.18
C GLY A 37 -2.59 -19.76 10.43
N TYR A 38 -1.68 -20.68 10.78
CA TYR A 38 -0.39 -20.82 10.12
C TYR A 38 -0.51 -21.12 8.62
N HIS A 39 -1.29 -22.14 8.26
CA HIS A 39 -1.39 -22.63 6.89
C HIS A 39 -2.12 -21.64 5.98
N LEU A 40 -3.11 -20.89 6.49
CA LEU A 40 -3.81 -19.86 5.73
C LEU A 40 -2.88 -18.67 5.44
N ILE A 41 -2.12 -18.20 6.43
CA ILE A 41 -1.22 -17.05 6.25
C ILE A 41 -0.03 -17.40 5.34
N MET A 42 0.50 -18.62 5.42
CA MET A 42 1.62 -19.06 4.58
C MET A 42 1.32 -18.95 3.08
N GLY A 43 0.07 -19.18 2.68
CA GLY A 43 -0.35 -19.13 1.28
C GLY A 43 -0.50 -17.71 0.72
N ILE A 44 -0.30 -16.66 1.52
CA ILE A 44 -0.58 -15.27 1.13
C ILE A 44 0.72 -14.57 0.74
N GLY A 45 0.67 -13.84 -0.38
CA GLY A 45 1.81 -13.07 -0.90
C GLY A 45 2.16 -11.87 -0.02
N GLY A 46 3.44 -11.48 -0.04
CA GLY A 46 4.05 -10.46 0.84
C GLY A 46 3.43 -9.05 0.89
N ALA A 47 2.58 -8.65 -0.03
CA ALA A 47 1.86 -7.38 -0.04
C ALA A 47 0.36 -7.50 -0.22
N ASP A 48 -0.16 -8.71 -0.15
CA ASP A 48 -1.48 -8.90 0.44
C ASP A 48 -1.40 -8.90 1.98
N MET A 49 -0.20 -9.04 2.55
CA MET A 49 0.03 -9.04 4.00
C MET A 49 -0.63 -7.88 4.76
N PRO A 50 -0.69 -6.63 4.25
CA PRO A 50 -1.37 -5.54 4.96
C PRO A 50 -2.88 -5.83 5.17
N VAL A 51 -3.54 -6.45 4.17
CA VAL A 51 -4.94 -6.87 4.29
C VAL A 51 -5.09 -7.97 5.34
N VAL A 52 -4.16 -8.93 5.36
CA VAL A 52 -4.15 -10.02 6.35
C VAL A 52 -4.02 -9.48 7.76
N VAL A 53 -3.14 -8.49 7.97
CA VAL A 53 -2.97 -7.84 9.28
C VAL A 53 -4.28 -7.20 9.74
N SER A 54 -4.96 -6.47 8.85
CA SER A 54 -6.26 -5.85 9.14
C SER A 54 -7.35 -6.89 9.44
N MET A 55 -7.37 -8.01 8.70
CA MET A 55 -8.31 -9.11 8.93
C MET A 55 -8.06 -9.80 10.28
N LEU A 56 -6.80 -10.07 10.63
CA LEU A 56 -6.45 -10.67 11.91
C LEU A 56 -6.81 -9.74 13.08
N ASN A 57 -6.72 -8.43 12.87
CA ASN A 57 -7.22 -7.44 13.82
C ASN A 57 -8.76 -7.48 13.96
N SER A 58 -9.48 -7.79 12.88
CA SER A 58 -10.93 -8.07 12.98
C SER A 58 -11.21 -9.32 13.83
N TYR A 59 -10.47 -10.41 13.60
CA TYR A 59 -10.64 -11.67 14.34
C TYR A 59 -10.33 -11.54 15.83
N SER A 60 -9.33 -10.74 16.22
CA SER A 60 -9.05 -10.46 17.63
C SER A 60 -10.23 -9.73 18.30
N GLY A 61 -10.88 -8.80 17.59
CA GLY A 61 -12.10 -8.13 18.06
C GLY A 61 -13.28 -9.10 18.26
N TRP A 62 -13.58 -9.95 17.27
CA TRP A 62 -14.64 -10.95 17.39
C TRP A 62 -14.38 -11.97 18.50
N ALA A 63 -13.12 -12.39 18.67
CA ALA A 63 -12.72 -13.25 19.77
C ALA A 63 -12.92 -12.58 21.14
N ALA A 64 -12.57 -11.29 21.27
CA ALA A 64 -12.80 -10.51 22.48
C ALA A 64 -14.30 -10.37 22.79
N ALA A 65 -15.14 -10.16 21.77
CA ALA A 65 -16.59 -10.12 21.95
C ALA A 65 -17.16 -11.47 22.42
N ALA A 66 -16.69 -12.60 21.87
CA ALA A 66 -17.07 -13.93 22.30
C ALA A 66 -16.67 -14.22 23.76
N ILE A 67 -15.46 -13.79 24.17
CA ILE A 67 -15.03 -13.84 25.57
C ILE A 67 -15.95 -12.96 26.44
N GLY A 68 -16.32 -11.77 25.96
CA GLY A 68 -17.26 -10.87 26.62
C GLY A 68 -18.61 -11.53 26.91
N PHE A 69 -19.19 -12.24 25.93
CA PHE A 69 -20.42 -13.02 26.15
C PHE A 69 -20.24 -14.14 27.18
N SER A 70 -19.12 -14.86 27.14
CA SER A 70 -18.81 -15.92 28.11
C SER A 70 -18.71 -15.40 29.55
N LEU A 71 -18.17 -14.18 29.71
CA LEU A 71 -17.98 -13.53 31.00
C LEU A 71 -19.15 -12.65 31.44
N GLY A 72 -20.16 -12.43 30.60
CA GLY A 72 -21.24 -11.46 30.85
C GLY A 72 -20.73 -10.02 30.98
N ASN A 73 -19.68 -9.66 30.22
CA ASN A 73 -19.03 -8.36 30.28
C ASN A 73 -19.38 -7.50 29.06
N ASP A 74 -20.32 -6.58 29.23
CA ASP A 74 -20.81 -5.69 28.16
C ASP A 74 -19.71 -4.82 27.55
N LEU A 75 -18.73 -4.37 28.35
CA LEU A 75 -17.62 -3.57 27.84
C LEU A 75 -16.78 -4.37 26.84
N LEU A 76 -16.45 -5.63 27.17
CA LEU A 76 -15.71 -6.50 26.25
C LEU A 76 -16.51 -6.83 24.99
N ILE A 77 -17.83 -7.01 25.11
CA ILE A 77 -18.71 -7.23 23.96
C ILE A 77 -18.68 -6.02 23.02
N VAL A 78 -18.91 -4.82 23.56
CA VAL A 78 -18.97 -3.58 22.79
C VAL A 78 -17.61 -3.25 22.16
N VAL A 79 -16.53 -3.29 22.93
CA VAL A 79 -15.17 -3.01 22.43
C VAL A 79 -14.75 -4.06 21.41
N GLY A 80 -15.01 -5.34 21.66
CA GLY A 80 -14.69 -6.42 20.73
C GLY A 80 -15.42 -6.28 19.39
N ALA A 81 -16.73 -5.97 19.43
CA ALA A 81 -17.52 -5.76 18.21
C ALA A 81 -17.06 -4.51 17.42
N LEU A 82 -16.67 -3.44 18.12
CA LEU A 82 -16.15 -2.22 17.49
C LEU A 82 -14.81 -2.48 16.78
N VAL A 83 -13.88 -3.18 17.45
CA VAL A 83 -12.59 -3.58 16.84
C VAL A 83 -12.82 -4.55 15.67
N GLY A 84 -13.71 -5.53 15.86
CA GLY A 84 -14.05 -6.54 14.85
C GLY A 84 -14.61 -5.93 13.57
N SER A 85 -15.61 -5.07 13.71
CA SER A 85 -16.23 -4.38 12.57
C SER A 85 -15.27 -3.41 11.86
N SER A 86 -14.50 -2.62 12.63
CA SER A 86 -13.50 -1.70 12.07
C SER A 86 -12.45 -2.43 11.22
N GLY A 87 -11.87 -3.53 11.74
CA GLY A 87 -10.89 -4.32 10.99
C GLY A 87 -11.48 -4.95 9.72
N ALA A 88 -12.75 -5.37 9.74
CA ALA A 88 -13.42 -5.93 8.57
C ALA A 88 -13.64 -4.87 7.48
N ILE A 89 -14.13 -3.69 7.86
CA ILE A 89 -14.35 -2.56 6.95
C ILE A 89 -13.03 -2.11 6.33
N LEU A 90 -11.98 -1.95 7.14
CA LEU A 90 -10.67 -1.56 6.66
C LEU A 90 -10.11 -2.58 5.66
N SER A 91 -10.23 -3.87 5.97
CA SER A 91 -9.79 -4.95 5.06
C SER A 91 -10.52 -4.88 3.71
N TYR A 92 -11.83 -4.60 3.74
CA TYR A 92 -12.63 -4.43 2.53
C TYR A 92 -12.19 -3.23 1.69
N ILE A 93 -11.98 -2.07 2.32
CA ILE A 93 -11.52 -0.86 1.63
C ILE A 93 -10.16 -1.09 0.98
N MET A 94 -9.23 -1.76 1.68
CA MET A 94 -7.92 -2.10 1.13
C MET A 94 -8.03 -3.04 -0.09
N CYS A 95 -8.84 -4.09 0.01
CA CYS A 95 -9.10 -4.99 -1.12
C CYS A 95 -9.66 -4.25 -2.34
N LYS A 96 -10.63 -3.35 -2.10
CA LYS A 96 -11.22 -2.51 -3.16
C LYS A 96 -10.19 -1.59 -3.79
N ALA A 97 -9.34 -0.95 -2.99
CA ALA A 97 -8.26 -0.08 -3.48
C ALA A 97 -7.19 -0.83 -4.28
N MET A 98 -7.04 -2.15 -4.07
CA MET A 98 -6.16 -3.02 -4.87
C MET A 98 -6.86 -3.64 -6.09
N ASN A 99 -8.15 -3.34 -6.31
CA ASN A 99 -9.03 -4.05 -7.26
C ASN A 99 -8.98 -5.58 -7.14
N ARG A 100 -8.90 -6.09 -5.91
CA ARG A 100 -8.89 -7.54 -5.63
C ARG A 100 -10.06 -7.93 -4.75
N SER A 101 -10.63 -9.10 -5.02
CA SER A 101 -11.72 -9.63 -4.17
C SER A 101 -11.16 -10.08 -2.81
N PHE A 102 -11.88 -9.81 -1.74
CA PHE A 102 -11.52 -10.25 -0.39
C PHE A 102 -11.27 -11.77 -0.30
N ILE A 103 -12.11 -12.56 -0.98
CA ILE A 103 -11.97 -14.01 -1.05
C ILE A 103 -10.68 -14.42 -1.76
N SER A 104 -10.30 -13.75 -2.85
CA SER A 104 -9.05 -14.05 -3.57
C SER A 104 -7.81 -13.82 -2.70
N VAL A 105 -7.82 -12.76 -1.88
CA VAL A 105 -6.72 -12.45 -0.97
C VAL A 105 -6.58 -13.51 0.13
N ILE A 106 -7.69 -13.92 0.76
CA ILE A 106 -7.69 -14.90 1.86
C ILE A 106 -7.33 -16.31 1.39
N LEU A 107 -7.82 -16.71 0.22
CA LEU A 107 -7.60 -18.05 -0.31
C LEU A 107 -6.27 -18.19 -1.07
N GLY A 108 -5.43 -17.15 -1.08
CA GLY A 108 -4.14 -17.17 -1.77
C GLY A 108 -4.25 -17.24 -3.28
N GLY A 109 -5.37 -16.78 -3.84
CA GLY A 109 -5.57 -16.69 -5.28
C GLY A 109 -4.86 -15.46 -5.83
N PHE A 110 -3.80 -15.68 -6.61
CA PHE A 110 -3.41 -14.71 -7.64
C PHE A 110 -4.59 -14.61 -8.62
N GLY A 111 -5.43 -13.59 -8.45
CA GLY A 111 -6.55 -13.30 -9.34
C GLY A 111 -6.11 -12.33 -10.43
N GLY A 112 -6.43 -12.66 -11.68
CA GLY A 112 -6.23 -11.79 -12.86
C GLY A 112 -5.55 -12.53 -14.02
N ALA A 113 -6.02 -12.33 -15.26
CA ALA A 113 -5.75 -13.18 -16.43
C ALA A 113 -4.25 -13.45 -16.73
N GLN A 114 -3.93 -14.72 -17.01
CA GLN A 114 -2.66 -15.13 -17.65
C GLN A 114 -2.74 -14.86 -19.16
N GLY A 115 -2.76 -13.57 -19.53
CA GLY A 115 -2.40 -13.15 -20.88
C GLY A 115 -0.92 -12.80 -20.94
N GLU A 116 -0.33 -12.77 -22.14
CA GLU A 116 0.92 -12.04 -22.31
C GLU A 116 0.68 -10.56 -21.96
N GLN A 117 1.52 -10.02 -21.09
CA GLN A 117 1.53 -8.59 -20.77
C GLN A 117 1.93 -7.81 -22.01
N MET A 118 1.38 -6.60 -22.16
CA MET A 118 1.82 -5.70 -23.22
C MET A 118 3.32 -5.41 -23.06
N ALA A 119 4.06 -5.58 -24.16
CA ALA A 119 5.48 -5.24 -24.18
C ALA A 119 5.66 -3.75 -23.91
N VAL A 120 6.63 -3.42 -23.05
CA VAL A 120 6.96 -2.03 -22.75
C VAL A 120 7.95 -1.54 -23.81
N GLU A 121 7.57 -0.50 -24.55
CA GLU A 121 8.41 0.13 -25.57
C GLU A 121 9.05 1.41 -25.03
N GLY A 122 10.26 1.71 -25.49
CA GLY A 122 11.01 2.93 -25.15
C GLY A 122 12.29 2.65 -24.36
N GLU A 123 12.96 3.73 -23.93
CA GLU A 123 14.16 3.66 -23.09
C GLU A 123 13.97 4.46 -21.80
N GLN A 124 14.51 3.94 -20.70
CA GLN A 124 14.52 4.66 -19.42
C GLN A 124 15.59 5.76 -19.46
N VAL A 125 15.16 7.01 -19.47
CA VAL A 125 16.07 8.16 -19.50
C VAL A 125 16.45 8.58 -18.07
N ALA A 126 17.72 8.43 -17.71
CA ALA A 126 18.24 8.83 -16.40
C ALA A 126 18.40 10.36 -16.28
N ILE A 127 18.28 10.88 -15.07
CA ILE A 127 18.56 12.27 -14.72
C ILE A 127 19.36 12.35 -13.41
N ASP A 128 20.20 13.37 -13.28
CA ASP A 128 20.97 13.66 -12.08
C ASP A 128 20.26 14.67 -11.16
N ALA A 129 20.83 14.90 -9.97
CA ALA A 129 20.25 15.82 -9.00
C ALA A 129 20.21 17.27 -9.52
N GLY A 130 21.17 17.68 -10.37
CA GLY A 130 21.21 18.99 -10.99
C GLY A 130 20.02 19.23 -11.91
N GLY A 131 19.74 18.30 -12.82
CA GLY A 131 18.58 18.39 -13.72
C GLY A 131 17.25 18.39 -12.97
N VAL A 132 17.12 17.59 -11.92
CA VAL A 132 15.92 17.61 -11.05
C VAL A 132 15.78 18.94 -10.33
N ALA A 133 16.88 19.50 -9.81
CA ALA A 133 16.87 20.80 -9.13
C ALA A 133 16.43 21.93 -10.07
N THR A 134 16.96 21.96 -11.29
CA THR A 134 16.56 22.96 -12.31
C THR A 134 15.06 22.91 -12.57
N ALA A 135 14.50 21.72 -12.81
CA ALA A 135 13.07 21.57 -13.03
C ALA A 135 12.23 22.01 -11.81
N LEU A 136 12.68 21.72 -10.58
CA LEU A 136 11.99 22.14 -9.36
C LEU A 136 12.08 23.64 -9.09
N ASN A 137 13.21 24.26 -9.43
CA ASN A 137 13.39 25.71 -9.28
C ASN A 137 12.54 26.48 -10.32
N GLU A 138 12.29 25.91 -11.49
CA GLU A 138 11.44 26.49 -12.55
C GLU A 138 9.94 26.20 -12.37
N ALA A 139 9.57 25.14 -11.65
CA ALA A 139 8.18 24.74 -11.45
C ALA A 139 7.42 25.64 -10.46
N ASP A 140 6.15 25.96 -10.74
CA ASP A 140 5.27 26.66 -9.81
C ASP A 140 4.45 25.68 -8.97
N SER A 141 4.11 24.51 -9.56
CA SER A 141 3.31 23.46 -8.93
C SER A 141 4.06 22.12 -8.88
N VAL A 142 4.21 21.56 -7.68
CA VAL A 142 4.94 20.33 -7.41
C VAL A 142 4.08 19.34 -6.63
N VAL A 143 3.94 18.11 -7.13
CA VAL A 143 3.27 17.02 -6.41
C VAL A 143 4.26 15.93 -6.06
N ILE A 144 4.29 15.55 -4.78
CA ILE A 144 5.15 14.48 -4.28
C ILE A 144 4.29 13.22 -4.06
N VAL A 145 4.68 12.11 -4.65
CA VAL A 145 4.00 10.82 -4.54
C VAL A 145 4.88 9.86 -3.71
N PRO A 146 4.68 9.78 -2.39
CA PRO A 146 5.48 8.91 -1.53
C PRO A 146 5.06 7.44 -1.66
N GLY A 147 6.04 6.56 -1.71
CA GLY A 147 5.88 5.11 -1.72
C GLY A 147 6.71 4.41 -0.65
N TYR A 148 6.65 3.08 -0.65
CA TYR A 148 7.34 2.26 0.35
C TYR A 148 8.86 2.48 0.36
N GLY A 149 9.48 2.77 -0.80
CA GLY A 149 10.91 3.04 -0.86
C GLY A 149 11.34 4.27 -0.05
N MET A 150 10.46 5.27 0.13
CA MET A 150 10.71 6.41 1.03
C MET A 150 10.84 5.95 2.48
N ALA A 151 9.96 5.05 2.92
CA ALA A 151 9.97 4.49 4.27
C ALA A 151 11.22 3.64 4.52
N VAL A 152 11.60 2.79 3.55
CA VAL A 152 12.79 1.94 3.63
C VAL A 152 14.07 2.76 3.75
N ALA A 153 14.17 3.87 3.01
CA ALA A 153 15.32 4.77 3.07
C ALA A 153 15.28 5.75 4.26
N GLN A 154 14.17 5.79 5.00
CA GLN A 154 13.90 6.81 6.04
C GLN A 154 14.08 8.26 5.52
N ALA A 155 13.56 8.52 4.32
CA ALA A 155 13.74 9.80 3.63
C ALA A 155 12.67 10.86 3.99
N GLN A 156 11.68 10.53 4.83
CA GLN A 156 10.54 11.41 5.12
C GLN A 156 10.93 12.78 5.69
N GLN A 157 11.99 12.84 6.49
CA GLN A 157 12.50 14.11 7.05
C GLN A 157 13.13 14.99 5.97
N THR A 158 13.96 14.41 5.09
CA THR A 158 14.59 15.10 3.96
C THR A 158 13.53 15.62 2.98
N VAL A 159 12.51 14.81 2.68
CA VAL A 159 11.39 15.20 1.80
C VAL A 159 10.56 16.33 2.44
N ALA A 160 10.34 16.29 3.76
CA ALA A 160 9.66 17.37 4.47
C ALA A 160 10.49 18.67 4.48
N GLU A 161 11.83 18.58 4.53
CA GLU A 161 12.71 19.74 4.38
C GLU A 161 12.65 20.33 2.96
N LEU A 162 12.67 19.48 1.93
CA LEU A 162 12.52 19.88 0.53
C LEU A 162 11.20 20.64 0.33
N THR A 163 10.12 20.07 0.86
CA THR A 163 8.78 20.68 0.83
C THR A 163 8.78 22.06 1.48
N ARG A 164 9.39 22.19 2.67
CA ARG A 164 9.48 23.49 3.37
C ARG A 164 10.25 24.52 2.56
N LYS A 165 11.35 24.14 1.94
CA LYS A 165 12.18 25.03 1.13
C LYS A 165 11.44 25.51 -0.12
N LEU A 166 10.87 24.61 -0.90
CA LEU A 166 10.07 24.95 -2.08
C LEU A 166 8.89 25.85 -1.75
N ARG A 167 8.16 25.57 -0.65
CA ARG A 167 7.06 26.43 -0.19
C ARG A 167 7.53 27.80 0.29
N ALA A 168 8.70 27.90 0.91
CA ALA A 168 9.29 29.19 1.29
C ALA A 168 9.61 30.06 0.07
N SER A 169 9.93 29.44 -1.06
CA SER A 169 10.13 30.07 -2.37
C SER A 169 8.82 30.36 -3.11
N GLY A 170 7.66 30.22 -2.45
CA GLY A 170 6.35 30.58 -2.99
C GLY A 170 5.67 29.53 -3.88
N LYS A 171 6.25 28.33 -3.99
CA LYS A 171 5.74 27.25 -4.84
C LYS A 171 4.60 26.48 -4.16
N GLU A 172 3.67 25.98 -4.96
CA GLU A 172 2.60 25.09 -4.50
C GLU A 172 3.13 23.66 -4.41
N VAL A 173 3.27 23.12 -3.19
CA VAL A 173 3.75 21.75 -2.97
C VAL A 173 2.72 20.93 -2.22
N ARG A 174 2.30 19.82 -2.84
CA ARG A 174 1.26 18.92 -2.32
C ARG A 174 1.74 17.47 -2.34
N PHE A 175 1.19 16.64 -1.46
CA PHE A 175 1.44 15.20 -1.41
C PHE A 175 0.22 14.45 -1.93
N ALA A 176 0.43 13.51 -2.84
CA ALA A 176 -0.59 12.62 -3.35
C ALA A 176 -0.46 11.24 -2.69
N ILE A 177 -1.41 10.86 -1.84
CA ILE A 177 -1.38 9.59 -1.12
C ILE A 177 -2.28 8.58 -1.80
N HIS A 178 -1.67 7.46 -2.21
CA HIS A 178 -2.43 6.30 -2.63
C HIS A 178 -2.89 5.50 -1.39
N PRO A 179 -4.16 5.02 -1.32
CA PRO A 179 -4.68 4.33 -0.13
C PRO A 179 -3.89 3.11 0.33
N VAL A 180 -3.21 2.43 -0.62
CA VAL A 180 -2.36 1.25 -0.37
C VAL A 180 -0.87 1.52 -0.52
N ALA A 181 -0.44 2.79 -0.46
CA ALA A 181 0.97 3.14 -0.43
C ALA A 181 1.64 2.60 0.85
N GLY A 182 2.72 1.84 0.68
CA GLY A 182 3.51 1.31 1.79
C GLY A 182 3.23 -0.17 2.11
N ARG A 183 3.18 -0.48 3.40
CA ARG A 183 2.98 -1.84 3.95
C ARG A 183 1.96 -1.90 5.09
N LEU A 184 1.34 -0.77 5.42
CA LEU A 184 0.31 -0.66 6.46
C LEU A 184 -0.74 0.34 5.95
N PRO A 185 -2.00 0.22 6.39
CA PRO A 185 -3.00 1.26 6.13
C PRO A 185 -2.53 2.61 6.68
N GLY A 186 -2.58 3.66 5.86
CA GLY A 186 -2.14 5.00 6.26
C GLY A 186 -0.64 5.12 6.54
N HIS A 187 0.19 4.19 6.05
CA HIS A 187 1.63 4.18 6.33
C HIS A 187 2.28 5.52 5.97
N MET A 188 1.99 6.07 4.78
CA MET A 188 2.57 7.34 4.35
C MET A 188 2.07 8.50 5.20
N ASN A 189 0.78 8.55 5.54
CA ASN A 189 0.20 9.61 6.38
C ASN A 189 0.91 9.67 7.75
N VAL A 190 1.18 8.52 8.37
CA VAL A 190 1.88 8.45 9.66
C VAL A 190 3.33 8.95 9.54
N LEU A 191 4.06 8.55 8.50
CA LEU A 191 5.45 9.01 8.31
C LEU A 191 5.55 10.50 7.99
N LEU A 192 4.60 11.03 7.22
CA LEU A 192 4.53 12.46 6.92
C LEU A 192 4.15 13.27 8.18
N ALA A 193 3.24 12.74 9.00
CA ALA A 193 2.91 13.33 10.30
C ALA A 193 4.11 13.34 11.26
N GLU A 194 4.89 12.24 11.31
CA GLU A 194 6.14 12.17 12.07
C GLU A 194 7.17 13.21 11.58
N ALA A 195 7.23 13.43 10.26
CA ALA A 195 8.04 14.47 9.63
C ALA A 195 7.43 15.88 9.72
N LYS A 196 6.32 16.04 10.44
CA LYS A 196 5.61 17.31 10.66
C LYS A 196 5.19 18.01 9.36
N VAL A 197 4.85 17.24 8.34
CA VAL A 197 4.21 17.76 7.13
C VAL A 197 2.79 18.20 7.49
N PRO A 198 2.38 19.45 7.16
CA PRO A 198 1.03 19.92 7.41
C PRO A 198 -0.03 19.08 6.67
N TYR A 199 -1.13 18.73 7.33
CA TYR A 199 -2.16 17.85 6.76
C TYR A 199 -2.93 18.50 5.59
N ASP A 200 -2.98 19.83 5.52
CA ASP A 200 -3.65 20.59 4.45
C ASP A 200 -3.02 20.39 3.08
N ILE A 201 -1.77 19.96 3.02
CA ILE A 201 -1.06 19.66 1.78
C ILE A 201 -0.92 18.16 1.52
N VAL A 202 -1.59 17.31 2.31
CA VAL A 202 -1.60 15.86 2.13
C VAL A 202 -2.99 15.46 1.63
N LEU A 203 -3.06 15.15 0.34
CA LEU A 203 -4.31 14.86 -0.37
C LEU A 203 -4.42 13.38 -0.69
N GLU A 204 -5.63 12.85 -0.57
CA GLU A 204 -5.95 11.49 -0.99
C GLU A 204 -6.06 11.42 -2.52
N MET A 205 -5.84 10.24 -3.09
CA MET A 205 -5.83 10.02 -4.55
C MET A 205 -7.08 10.58 -5.27
N GLU A 206 -8.27 10.43 -4.69
CA GLU A 206 -9.52 10.94 -5.27
C GLU A 206 -9.59 12.47 -5.31
N GLU A 207 -8.84 13.16 -4.45
CA GLU A 207 -8.85 14.62 -4.33
C GLU A 207 -7.85 15.29 -5.27
N ILE A 208 -6.79 14.58 -5.69
CA ILE A 208 -5.65 15.15 -6.43
C ILE A 208 -5.50 14.64 -7.87
N ASN A 209 -6.16 13.55 -8.25
CA ASN A 209 -5.97 12.96 -9.58
C ASN A 209 -6.36 13.92 -10.73
N ASP A 210 -7.40 14.73 -10.53
CA ASP A 210 -7.87 15.70 -11.54
C ASP A 210 -6.91 16.89 -11.72
N ASP A 211 -5.96 17.10 -10.79
CA ASP A 211 -5.02 18.21 -10.80
C ASP A 211 -3.70 17.88 -11.53
N PHE A 212 -3.44 16.60 -11.84
CA PHE A 212 -2.20 16.20 -12.52
C PHE A 212 -1.98 16.89 -13.88
N PRO A 213 -2.99 17.09 -14.75
CA PRO A 213 -2.80 17.80 -16.02
C PRO A 213 -2.24 19.23 -15.87
N ASP A 214 -2.56 19.91 -14.77
CA ASP A 214 -2.13 21.28 -14.49
C ASP A 214 -0.84 21.33 -13.64
N THR A 215 -0.29 20.18 -13.25
CA THR A 215 0.92 20.08 -12.42
C THR A 215 2.20 20.12 -13.26
N ASP A 216 3.15 20.97 -12.88
CA ASP A 216 4.42 21.12 -13.58
C ASP A 216 5.36 19.94 -13.35
N VAL A 217 5.57 19.58 -12.09
CA VAL A 217 6.49 18.51 -11.70
C VAL A 217 5.85 17.55 -10.72
N VAL A 218 5.94 16.26 -11.03
CA VAL A 218 5.62 15.18 -10.09
C VAL A 218 6.89 14.45 -9.70
N ILE A 219 7.13 14.28 -8.39
CA ILE A 219 8.23 13.46 -7.88
C ILE A 219 7.65 12.18 -7.25
N VAL A 220 7.88 11.04 -7.89
CA VAL A 220 7.50 9.72 -7.40
C VAL A 220 8.64 9.13 -6.58
N ILE A 221 8.43 8.89 -5.29
CA ILE A 221 9.50 8.45 -4.37
C ILE A 221 9.29 7.01 -3.95
N GLY A 222 10.08 6.08 -4.49
CA GLY A 222 10.06 4.69 -4.04
C GLY A 222 8.72 3.99 -4.24
N SER A 223 7.99 4.38 -5.28
CA SER A 223 6.71 3.82 -5.68
C SER A 223 6.84 3.18 -7.07
N ASN A 224 6.02 2.16 -7.32
CA ASN A 224 5.96 1.49 -8.62
C ASN A 224 4.50 1.20 -9.00
N ASP A 225 3.85 0.26 -8.30
CA ASP A 225 2.53 -0.24 -8.71
C ASP A 225 1.43 0.83 -8.67
N ILE A 226 1.44 1.70 -7.67
CA ILE A 226 0.39 2.73 -7.46
C ILE A 226 0.44 3.90 -8.45
N VAL A 227 1.44 3.93 -9.33
CA VAL A 227 1.61 4.92 -10.41
C VAL A 227 1.72 4.24 -11.77
N ASN A 228 1.35 2.96 -11.87
CA ASN A 228 1.57 2.14 -13.06
C ASN A 228 0.39 2.27 -14.06
N PRO A 229 0.60 2.85 -15.27
CA PRO A 229 -0.45 3.00 -16.28
C PRO A 229 -1.04 1.68 -16.77
N ALA A 230 -0.30 0.57 -16.64
CA ALA A 230 -0.78 -0.75 -17.03
C ALA A 230 -2.04 -1.19 -16.26
N ALA A 231 -2.34 -0.56 -15.12
CA ALA A 231 -3.61 -0.77 -14.43
C ALA A 231 -4.84 -0.31 -15.25
N GLN A 232 -4.68 0.66 -16.15
CA GLN A 232 -5.75 1.15 -17.02
C GLN A 232 -5.60 0.66 -18.47
N ASP A 233 -4.36 0.61 -18.97
CA ASP A 233 -4.07 0.40 -20.39
C ASP A 233 -3.99 -1.08 -20.79
N ASP A 234 -3.62 -1.97 -19.86
CA ASP A 234 -3.39 -3.41 -20.15
C ASP A 234 -4.39 -4.30 -19.38
N PRO A 235 -5.44 -4.83 -20.05
CA PRO A 235 -6.40 -5.75 -19.44
C PRO A 235 -5.79 -7.07 -18.94
N ASN A 236 -4.62 -7.45 -19.43
CA ASN A 236 -3.90 -8.66 -19.03
C ASN A 236 -2.94 -8.40 -17.85
N SER A 237 -2.81 -7.14 -17.41
CA SER A 237 -1.97 -6.80 -16.27
C SER A 237 -2.53 -7.40 -14.97
N PRO A 238 -1.68 -7.94 -14.08
CA PRO A 238 -2.08 -8.40 -12.74
C PRO A 238 -2.71 -7.30 -11.87
N ILE A 239 -2.51 -6.03 -12.22
CA ILE A 239 -3.08 -4.87 -11.55
C ILE A 239 -4.17 -4.17 -12.38
N ALA A 240 -4.67 -4.81 -13.44
CA ALA A 240 -5.73 -4.25 -14.28
C ALA A 240 -6.96 -3.86 -13.44
N GLY A 241 -7.46 -2.64 -13.67
CA GLY A 241 -8.57 -2.02 -12.94
C GLY A 241 -8.22 -1.48 -11.54
N MET A 242 -6.96 -1.60 -11.08
CA MET A 242 -6.52 -0.94 -9.85
C MET A 242 -6.57 0.58 -10.05
N PRO A 243 -7.26 1.35 -9.17
CA PRO A 243 -7.10 2.79 -9.15
C PRO A 243 -5.63 3.14 -8.95
N VAL A 244 -5.12 4.12 -9.66
CA VAL A 244 -3.71 4.56 -9.59
C VAL A 244 -3.65 6.08 -9.61
N LEU A 245 -2.52 6.63 -9.15
CA LEU A 245 -2.21 8.04 -9.32
C LEU A 245 -1.75 8.27 -10.76
N GLU A 246 -2.49 9.10 -11.50
CA GLU A 246 -2.31 9.31 -12.94
C GLU A 246 -1.19 10.31 -13.25
N VAL A 247 -0.04 10.10 -12.62
CA VAL A 247 1.11 11.02 -12.63
C VAL A 247 1.64 11.31 -14.03
N TRP A 248 1.41 10.41 -14.99
CA TRP A 248 1.82 10.58 -16.38
C TRP A 248 1.10 11.74 -17.09
N LYS A 249 0.01 12.26 -16.52
CA LYS A 249 -0.70 13.43 -17.03
C LYS A 249 0.01 14.76 -16.72
N ALA A 250 0.97 14.77 -15.79
CA ALA A 250 1.76 15.96 -15.48
C ALA A 250 2.78 16.33 -16.56
N LYS A 251 3.26 17.58 -16.53
CA LYS A 251 4.22 18.07 -17.53
C LYS A 251 5.56 17.33 -17.46
N GLN A 252 6.08 17.10 -16.25
CA GLN A 252 7.28 16.30 -16.02
C GLN A 252 7.13 15.38 -14.80
N VAL A 253 7.68 14.16 -14.91
CA VAL A 253 7.66 13.16 -13.84
C VAL A 253 9.09 12.70 -13.54
N PHE A 254 9.48 12.77 -12.27
CA PHE A 254 10.75 12.24 -11.77
C PHE A 254 10.50 11.02 -10.90
N VAL A 255 11.06 9.88 -11.26
CA VAL A 255 10.92 8.64 -10.50
C VAL A 255 12.21 8.36 -9.72
N SER A 256 12.14 8.49 -8.40
CA SER A 256 13.25 8.17 -7.48
C SER A 256 13.21 6.70 -7.06
N LYS A 257 14.20 5.92 -7.49
CA LYS A 257 14.37 4.50 -7.15
C LYS A 257 15.84 4.07 -7.20
N ARG A 258 16.18 2.98 -6.50
CA ARG A 258 17.57 2.46 -6.42
C ARG A 258 18.12 1.88 -7.72
N GLY A 259 17.26 1.41 -8.61
CA GLY A 259 17.66 0.72 -9.85
C GLY A 259 16.44 0.25 -10.64
N GLN A 260 16.60 -0.71 -11.55
CA GLN A 260 15.53 -1.13 -12.48
C GLN A 260 14.58 -2.21 -11.93
N GLY A 261 14.70 -2.58 -10.65
CA GLY A 261 13.86 -3.61 -10.05
C GLY A 261 12.35 -3.33 -10.14
N THR A 262 11.56 -4.40 -10.15
CA THR A 262 10.10 -4.40 -10.20
C THR A 262 9.47 -4.02 -8.86
N GLY A 263 8.18 -3.69 -8.92
CA GLY A 263 7.34 -3.41 -7.76
C GLY A 263 6.94 -4.69 -7.03
N TYR A 264 5.91 -4.60 -6.21
CA TYR A 264 5.40 -5.76 -5.51
C TYR A 264 4.68 -6.74 -6.45
N SER A 265 3.92 -6.19 -7.40
CA SER A 265 3.24 -6.92 -8.47
C SER A 265 4.17 -7.79 -9.33
N GLY A 266 5.49 -7.52 -9.30
CA GLY A 266 6.47 -8.20 -10.14
C GLY A 266 6.43 -7.79 -11.62
N ILE A 267 5.66 -6.76 -11.97
CA ILE A 267 5.57 -6.29 -13.35
C ILE A 267 6.43 -5.05 -13.60
N GLU A 268 6.74 -4.85 -14.88
CA GLU A 268 7.35 -3.63 -15.36
C GLU A 268 6.32 -2.49 -15.43
N ASN A 269 6.81 -1.25 -15.38
CA ASN A 269 5.97 -0.07 -15.35
C ASN A 269 6.21 0.80 -16.59
N PRO A 270 5.23 0.88 -17.51
CA PRO A 270 5.32 1.71 -18.70
C PRO A 270 5.58 3.20 -18.41
N LEU A 271 5.24 3.71 -17.22
CA LEU A 271 5.55 5.08 -16.81
C LEU A 271 7.04 5.41 -16.99
N PHE A 272 7.93 4.47 -16.67
CA PHE A 272 9.38 4.70 -16.67
C PHE A 272 9.96 4.93 -18.07
N TYR A 273 9.16 4.69 -19.10
CA TYR A 273 9.52 4.76 -20.50
C TYR A 273 8.81 5.90 -21.24
N LYS A 274 7.92 6.65 -20.57
CA LYS A 274 7.22 7.78 -21.18
C LYS A 274 8.15 8.99 -21.38
N ASP A 275 7.91 9.74 -22.45
CA ASP A 275 8.75 10.88 -22.86
C ASP A 275 8.87 12.00 -21.80
N ASN A 276 7.84 12.20 -20.97
CA ASN A 276 7.81 13.16 -19.88
C ASN A 276 8.41 12.63 -18.57
N THR A 277 8.88 11.38 -18.54
CA THR A 277 9.39 10.75 -17.33
C THR A 277 10.92 10.63 -17.35
N ARG A 278 11.54 10.91 -16.21
CA ARG A 278 12.99 10.77 -16.01
C ARG A 278 13.28 9.97 -14.74
N MET A 279 14.33 9.14 -14.79
CA MET A 279 14.71 8.24 -13.72
C MET A 279 15.80 8.85 -12.85
N PHE A 280 15.45 9.20 -11.60
CA PHE A 280 16.38 9.74 -10.62
C PHE A 280 16.92 8.62 -9.73
N TYR A 281 18.01 8.00 -10.18
CA TYR A 281 18.55 6.80 -9.52
C TYR A 281 19.30 7.10 -8.22
N GLY A 282 19.13 6.21 -7.23
CA GLY A 282 19.88 6.23 -5.98
C GLY A 282 19.07 5.74 -4.78
N ASP A 283 19.72 5.68 -3.62
CA ASP A 283 18.99 5.61 -2.36
C ASP A 283 18.21 6.90 -2.15
N ALA A 284 16.92 6.82 -1.80
CA ALA A 284 16.07 7.99 -1.76
C ALA A 284 16.63 9.05 -0.81
N LYS A 285 17.05 8.67 0.41
CA LYS A 285 17.57 9.64 1.37
C LYS A 285 18.83 10.32 0.84
N ALA A 286 19.80 9.55 0.36
CA ALA A 286 21.04 10.11 -0.20
C ALA A 286 20.78 11.03 -1.42
N SER A 287 19.88 10.62 -2.32
CA SER A 287 19.51 11.41 -3.50
C SER A 287 18.86 12.73 -3.13
N PHE A 288 17.93 12.73 -2.18
CA PHE A 288 17.26 13.96 -1.71
C PHE A 288 18.19 14.84 -0.86
N ASP A 289 19.09 14.26 -0.07
CA ASP A 289 20.11 15.01 0.68
C ASP A 289 21.06 15.75 -0.27
N GLY A 290 21.38 15.15 -1.43
CA GLY A 290 22.17 15.80 -2.49
C GLY A 290 21.38 16.83 -3.32
N LEU A 291 20.06 16.69 -3.40
CA LEU A 291 19.16 17.61 -4.09
C LEU A 291 18.91 18.90 -3.28
N LEU A 292 18.73 18.78 -1.97
CA LEU A 292 18.38 19.89 -1.07
C LEU A 292 19.26 21.16 -1.22
N PRO A 293 20.60 21.05 -1.32
CA PRO A 293 21.47 22.22 -1.47
C PRO A 293 21.30 22.95 -2.80
N LEU A 294 20.74 22.29 -3.83
CA LEU A 294 20.59 22.81 -5.19
C LEU A 294 19.26 23.54 -5.41
N ILE A 295 18.33 23.43 -4.47
CA ILE A 295 17.07 24.18 -4.50
C ILE A 295 17.34 25.62 -4.09
N ASP A 296 16.69 26.58 -4.74
CA ASP A 296 16.82 28.01 -4.40
C ASP A 296 15.88 28.43 -3.26
#